data_AF-A0A8J6N677-F1
#
_entry.id   AF-A0A8J6N677-F1
#
_cell.length_a   1.000
_cell.length_b   1.000
_cell.length_c   1.000
_cell.angle_alpha   90.00
_cell.angle_beta   90.00
_cell.angle_gamma   90.00
#
_symmetry.space_group_name_H-M   'P 1'
#
loop_
_entity.id
_entity.type
_entity.pdbx_description
1 polymer ?
#
loop_
_entity_poly.entity_id
_entity_poly.type
_entity_poly.pdbx_seq_one_letter_code
_entity_poly.pdbx_strand_id
1 'polypeptide(L)' 'MNENNTDTLLPEACAGKIFELSDSKFAPDVAAELWPKILRHKWLMSEKLGRDIGLRTA' A
#
# COMPACT_ATOMS: atom_id res chain seq x y z
N MET A 1 -12.53 -5.97 -17.36
CA MET A 1 -11.99 -6.44 -16.07
C MET A 1 -10.90 -5.48 -15.67
N ASN A 2 -11.12 -4.66 -14.65
CA ASN A 2 -10.03 -4.16 -13.81
C ASN A 2 -10.66 -3.88 -12.46
N GLU A 3 -10.50 -4.88 -11.60
CA GLU A 3 -11.02 -4.93 -10.26
C GLU A 3 -10.38 -3.80 -9.47
N ASN A 4 -11.16 -2.78 -9.14
CA ASN A 4 -10.82 -1.78 -8.13
C ASN A 4 -10.78 -2.48 -6.76
N ASN A 5 -9.80 -3.35 -6.54
CA ASN A 5 -9.44 -3.86 -5.21
C ASN A 5 -8.66 -2.77 -4.47
N THR A 6 -9.31 -1.64 -4.24
CA THR A 6 -9.09 -0.93 -2.98
C THR A 6 -9.92 -1.69 -1.96
N ASP A 7 -9.45 -2.89 -1.58
CA ASP A 7 -9.82 -3.47 -0.30
C ASP A 7 -9.57 -2.35 0.70
N THR A 8 -10.65 -1.73 1.16
CA THR A 8 -10.58 -0.70 2.17
C THR A 8 -10.27 -1.47 3.44
N LEU A 9 -8.98 -1.76 3.60
CA LEU A 9 -8.44 -2.30 4.82
C LEU A 9 -8.88 -1.36 5.93
N LEU A 10 -9.34 -1.92 7.04
CA LEU A 10 -9.62 -1.16 8.24
C LEU A 10 -8.39 -0.29 8.57
N PRO A 11 -8.57 0.92 9.12
CA PRO A 11 -7.47 1.83 9.45
C PRO A 11 -6.32 1.14 10.23
N GLU A 12 -6.65 0.22 11.12
CA GLU A 12 -5.72 -0.59 11.90
C GLU A 12 -4.95 -1.59 11.04
N ALA A 13 -5.60 -2.18 10.03
CA ALA A 13 -4.98 -3.08 9.08
C ALA A 13 -4.01 -2.34 8.14
N CYS A 14 -4.35 -1.11 7.73
CA CYS A 14 -3.41 -0.23 7.02
C CYS A 14 -2.18 0.07 7.88
N ALA A 15 -2.37 0.42 9.16
CA ALA A 15 -1.26 0.70 10.08
C ALA A 15 -0.37 -0.54 10.29
N GLY A 16 -0.98 -1.71 10.49
CA GLY A 16 -0.26 -2.97 10.62
C GLY A 16 0.55 -3.33 9.38
N LYS A 17 -0.03 -3.16 8.18
CA LYS A 17 0.66 -3.44 6.92
C LYS A 17 1.83 -2.50 6.66
N ILE A 18 1.66 -1.20 6.92
CA ILE A 18 2.74 -0.23 6.77
C ILE A 18 3.87 -0.54 7.75
N PHE A 19 3.53 -0.87 9.00
CA PHE A 19 4.51 -1.28 10.00
C PHE A 19 5.27 -2.54 9.59
N GLU A 20 4.57 -3.59 9.12
CA GLU A 20 5.19 -4.83 8.62
C GLU A 20 6.21 -4.57 7.50
N LEU A 21 5.92 -3.63 6.61
CA LEU A 21 6.75 -3.36 5.42
C LEU A 21 7.87 -2.34 5.64
N SER A 22 7.71 -1.42 6.59
CA SER A 22 8.60 -0.26 6.76
C SER A 22 9.16 -0.09 8.16
N ASP A 23 8.75 -0.93 9.11
CA ASP A 23 9.01 -0.83 10.55
C ASP A 23 8.58 0.54 11.16
N SER A 24 7.78 1.30 10.41
CA SER A 24 7.33 2.64 10.78
C SER A 24 5.89 2.60 11.29
N LYS A 25 5.66 3.23 12.46
CA LYS A 25 4.34 3.27 13.10
C LYS A 25 3.62 4.56 12.73
N PHE A 26 2.37 4.42 12.31
CA PHE A 26 1.47 5.52 12.02
C PHE A 26 0.17 5.35 12.82
N ALA A 27 -0.50 6.47 13.11
CA ALA A 27 -1.85 6.43 13.63
C ALA A 27 -2.79 5.80 12.58
N PRO A 28 -3.83 5.04 12.98
CA PRO A 28 -4.69 4.31 12.04
C PRO A 28 -5.34 5.18 10.95
N ASP A 29 -5.80 6.37 11.33
CA ASP A 29 -6.34 7.40 10.43
C ASP A 29 -5.31 7.85 9.37
N VAL A 30 -4.09 8.17 9.82
CA VAL A 30 -2.98 8.55 8.93
C VAL A 30 -2.61 7.39 8.01
N ALA A 31 -2.58 6.17 8.54
CA ALA A 31 -2.27 4.96 7.78
C ALA A 31 -3.33 4.68 6.70
N ALA A 32 -4.61 4.87 7.01
CA ALA A 32 -5.72 4.74 6.07
C ALA A 32 -5.61 5.72 4.91
N GLU A 33 -5.16 6.96 5.16
CA GLU A 33 -4.92 7.94 4.10
C GLU A 33 -3.65 7.67 3.28
N LEU A 34 -2.63 7.08 3.91
CA LEU A 34 -1.34 6.82 3.28
C LEU A 34 -1.36 5.56 2.42
N TRP A 35 -2.11 4.53 2.84
CA TRP A 35 -2.12 3.23 2.18
C TRP A 35 -2.50 3.27 0.69
N PRO A 36 -3.58 3.97 0.26
CA PRO A 36 -3.90 4.11 -1.16
C PRO A 36 -2.79 4.80 -1.96
N LYS A 37 -2.07 5.74 -1.35
CA LYS A 37 -0.94 6.44 -1.99
C LYS A 37 0.23 5.49 -2.20
N ILE A 38 0.52 4.63 -1.23
CA ILE A 38 1.54 3.57 -1.33
C ILE A 38 1.19 2.58 -2.45
N LEU A 39 -0.05 2.07 -2.48
CA LEU A 39 -0.51 1.14 -3.52
C LEU A 39 -0.43 1.77 -4.91
N ARG A 40 -0.83 3.04 -5.05
CA ARG A 40 -0.73 3.77 -6.32
C ARG A 40 0.72 3.93 -6.77
N HIS A 41 1.63 4.24 -5.85
CA HIS A 41 3.04 4.36 -6.18
C HIS A 41 3.63 3.02 -6.64
N LYS A 42 3.31 1.93 -5.94
CA LYS A 42 3.70 0.57 -6.33
C LYS A 42 3.17 0.22 -7.73
N TRP A 43 1.89 0.48 -8.00
CA TRP A 43 1.32 0.24 -9.32
C TRP A 43 2.06 1.00 -10.41
N LEU A 44 2.34 2.30 -10.19
CA LEU A 44 3.08 3.11 -11.15
C LEU A 44 4.49 2.56 -11.43
N MET A 45 5.16 1.98 -10.42
CA MET A 45 6.46 1.34 -10.61
C MET A 45 6.34 0.02 -11.37
N SER A 46 5.32 -0.80 -11.09
CA SER A 46 5.03 -2.03 -11.86
C SER A 46 4.79 -1.71 -13.35
N GLU A 47 4.01 -0.67 -13.65
CA GLU A 47 3.75 -0.21 -15.02
C GLU A 47 5.04 0.18 -15.74
N LYS A 48 5.90 0.97 -15.08
CA LYS A 48 7.19 1.41 -15.66
C LYS A 48 8.13 0.25 -15.97
N LEU A 49 8.07 -0.83 -15.18
CA LEU A 49 8.95 -1.98 -15.33
C LEU A 49 8.35 -3.11 -16.17
N GLY A 50 7.10 -2.96 -16.64
CA GLY A 50 6.39 -3.96 -17.42
C GLY A 50 6.15 -5.29 -16.69
N ARG A 51 6.25 -5.30 -15.35
CA ARG A 51 6.03 -6.48 -14.51
C ARG A 51 5.58 -6.07 -13.12
N ASP A 52 4.89 -6.97 -12.42
CA ASP A 52 4.56 -6.71 -11.03
C ASP A 52 5.81 -6.79 -10.13
N ILE A 53 6.05 -5.73 -9.34
CA ILE A 53 7.14 -5.67 -8.36
C ILE A 53 6.74 -6.09 -6.95
N GLY A 54 5.43 -6.27 -6.68
CA GLY A 54 4.93 -6.55 -5.34
C GLY A 54 5.09 -5.38 -4.35
N LEU A 55 4.73 -5.60 -3.09
CA LEU A 55 5.00 -4.68 -1.98
C LEU A 55 6.22 -5.21 -1.22
N ARG A 56 7.41 -4.76 -1.62
CA ARG A 56 8.66 -5.05 -0.93
C ARG A 56 9.42 -3.76 -0.71
N THR A 57 10.01 -3.62 0.47
CA THR A 57 10.97 -2.56 0.77
C THR A 57 12.21 -2.78 -0.09
N ALA A 58 12.77 -1.68 -0.62
CA ALA A 58 13.98 -1.69 -1.43
C ALA A 58 15.25 -1.90 -0.59
#